data_AF-D0MEG5-F1
#
_entry.id   AF-D0MEG5-F1
#
_cell.length_a   1.000
_cell.length_b   1.000
_cell.length_c   1.000
_cell.angle_alpha   90.00
_cell.angle_beta   90.00
_cell.angle_gamma   90.00
#
_symmetry.space_group_name_H-M   'P 1'
#
loop_
_entity.id
_entity.type
_entity.pdbx_description
1 polymer ?
#
loop_
_entity_poly.entity_id
_entity_poly.type
_entity_poly.pdbx_seq_one_letter_code
_entity_poly.pdbx_strand_id
1 'polypeptide(L)'
;MKLVDRCSLKAQLLLIVLWTCTVILLLNGVLFAFYDLAQFRREKARELEVLGRLLTEHSVAPLVFQDAQAASEVLEGVRSIPAVQIAALYTADGRLFAWYLGGLPATALPARLPTSGSDRETLRHVEPVHWEGQTQGYLYLQASLLGWQDRMVRYASVGGSVILLSLGISMILVALLQRRITRPLDHLRRVARSVAETHDYSVRVPVEGPVELRELAATFNEMLTRVQEHQAVLVAAKEAAEEMARLKSTFLANMNHEIRTPLAGILGYAQILEEELNDPMHCEMAQVIKQSGQRLLDTLDALLYMSCLEAGTVRVRHQDLDVVAATRAVVDELAPLARDKKLELTVQSSEPALIACVDEGLWERLVKNLVHNAIKFTEAGSVTVLLEGDAETVQLQVADTGIGIPEELQSVIFEEFKQASSGLSRDYEGSGLGLTIVQRIVRMLSGQIYVESQPGIGSIFTVIIPRCRSDAAATRATTNGVSHQQA
;
A
#
# COMPACT_ATOMS: atom_id res chain seq x y z
N MET A 1 -18.12 2.43 -20.93
CA MET A 1 -17.10 2.77 -19.91
C MET A 1 -16.59 1.58 -19.09
N LYS A 2 -17.38 0.53 -18.78
CA LYS A 2 -16.91 -0.65 -18.00
C LYS A 2 -15.89 -1.59 -18.68
N LEU A 3 -15.56 -1.38 -19.96
CA LEU A 3 -14.56 -2.15 -20.71
C LEU A 3 -13.13 -1.59 -20.59
N VAL A 4 -13.00 -0.36 -20.08
CA VAL A 4 -11.71 0.33 -19.99
C VAL A 4 -10.89 -0.25 -18.83
N ASP A 5 -11.51 -0.54 -17.68
CA ASP A 5 -10.79 -0.93 -16.46
C ASP A 5 -10.12 -2.32 -16.46
N ARG A 6 -10.37 -3.15 -17.48
CA ARG A 6 -9.75 -4.49 -17.62
C ARG A 6 -8.63 -4.57 -18.66
N CYS A 7 -8.34 -3.47 -19.35
CA CYS A 7 -7.35 -3.43 -20.42
C CYS A 7 -6.04 -2.83 -19.93
N SER A 8 -4.90 -3.42 -20.33
CA SER A 8 -3.58 -2.80 -20.10
C SER A 8 -3.57 -1.36 -20.63
N LEU A 9 -2.79 -0.46 -20.01
CA LEU A 9 -2.61 0.94 -20.44
C LEU A 9 -2.35 1.03 -21.96
N LYS A 10 -1.61 0.06 -22.50
CA LYS A 10 -1.37 -0.14 -23.93
C LYS A 10 -2.65 -0.23 -24.76
N ALA A 11 -3.60 -1.09 -24.37
CA ALA A 11 -4.83 -1.33 -25.13
C ALA A 11 -5.79 -0.15 -25.01
N GLN A 12 -5.82 0.51 -23.85
CA GLN A 12 -6.64 1.72 -23.65
C GLN A 12 -6.17 2.87 -24.54
N LEU A 13 -4.87 3.17 -24.55
CA LEU A 13 -4.31 4.31 -25.30
C LEU A 13 -4.44 4.09 -26.82
N LEU A 14 -4.21 2.87 -27.29
CA LEU A 14 -4.44 2.51 -28.69
C LEU A 14 -5.91 2.64 -29.08
N LEU A 15 -6.83 2.15 -28.25
CA LEU A 15 -8.27 2.19 -28.53
C LEU A 15 -8.78 3.63 -28.55
N ILE A 16 -8.34 4.49 -27.62
CA ILE A 16 -8.71 5.90 -27.58
C ILE A 16 -8.25 6.62 -28.85
N VAL A 17 -6.96 6.53 -29.21
CA VAL A 17 -6.42 7.25 -30.38
C VAL A 17 -7.03 6.72 -31.68
N LEU A 18 -7.15 5.40 -31.83
CA LEU A 18 -7.73 4.80 -33.03
C LEU A 18 -9.20 5.21 -33.19
N TRP A 19 -9.96 5.19 -32.09
CA TRP A 19 -11.37 5.55 -32.11
C TRP A 19 -11.58 7.03 -32.40
N THR A 20 -10.83 7.94 -31.76
CA THR A 20 -10.93 9.38 -32.03
C THR A 20 -10.55 9.73 -33.46
N CYS A 21 -9.45 9.18 -33.99
CA CYS A 21 -9.07 9.39 -35.39
C CYS A 21 -10.15 8.88 -36.36
N THR A 22 -10.69 7.69 -36.11
CA THR A 22 -11.72 7.10 -36.97
C THR A 22 -13.00 7.94 -36.96
N VAL A 23 -13.48 8.34 -35.79
CA VAL A 23 -14.70 9.13 -35.65
C VAL A 23 -14.55 10.50 -36.31
N ILE A 24 -13.43 11.19 -36.11
CA ILE A 24 -13.17 12.51 -36.72
C ILE A 24 -13.12 12.40 -38.25
N LEU A 25 -12.44 11.39 -38.79
CA LEU A 25 -12.32 11.20 -40.24
C LEU A 25 -13.66 10.83 -40.88
N LEU A 26 -14.46 9.97 -40.23
CA LEU A 26 -15.80 9.64 -40.69
C LEU A 26 -16.73 10.86 -40.68
N LEU A 27 -16.70 11.64 -39.60
CA LEU A 27 -17.51 12.86 -39.48
C LEU A 27 -17.15 13.88 -40.57
N ASN A 28 -15.86 14.13 -40.78
CA ASN A 28 -15.39 15.01 -41.85
C ASN A 28 -15.77 14.49 -43.24
N GLY A 29 -15.67 13.18 -43.47
CA GLY A 29 -16.08 12.55 -44.74
C GLY A 29 -17.57 12.75 -45.02
N VAL A 30 -18.43 12.55 -44.03
CA VAL A 30 -19.88 12.79 -44.15
C VAL A 30 -20.20 14.26 -44.40
N LEU A 31 -19.56 15.17 -43.65
CA LEU A 31 -19.78 16.61 -43.80
C LEU A 31 -19.37 17.10 -45.20
N PHE A 32 -18.23 16.63 -45.69
CA PHE A 32 -17.74 16.97 -47.03
C PHE A 32 -18.66 16.42 -48.13
N ALA A 33 -19.12 15.17 -48.01
CA ALA A 33 -20.06 14.58 -48.97
C ALA A 33 -21.39 15.35 -49.03
N PHE A 34 -21.89 15.79 -47.87
CA PHE A 34 -23.10 16.62 -47.81
C PHE A 34 -22.89 18.01 -48.45
N TYR A 35 -21.75 18.65 -48.15
CA TYR A 35 -21.39 19.93 -48.74
C TYR A 35 -21.27 19.86 -50.27
N ASP A 36 -20.56 18.86 -50.80
CA ASP A 36 -20.39 18.68 -52.24
C ASP A 36 -21.72 18.37 -52.93
N LEU A 37 -22.65 17.64 -52.28
CA LEU A 37 -23.98 17.37 -52.84
C LEU A 37 -24.79 18.65 -52.98
N ALA A 38 -24.77 19.48 -51.94
CA ALA A 38 -25.43 20.77 -51.95
C ALA A 38 -24.81 21.74 -52.96
N GLN A 39 -23.49 21.65 -53.19
CA GLN A 39 -22.78 22.44 -54.19
C GLN A 39 -23.10 21.96 -55.62
N PHE A 40 -23.06 20.65 -55.88
CA PHE A 40 -23.36 20.04 -57.17
C PHE A 40 -24.77 20.39 -57.66
N ARG A 41 -25.76 20.30 -56.77
CA ARG A 41 -27.15 20.71 -57.08
C ARG A 41 -27.25 22.19 -57.46
N ARG A 42 -26.56 23.06 -56.73
CA ARG A 42 -26.54 24.52 -57.00
C ARG A 42 -25.82 24.87 -58.30
N GLU A 43 -24.77 24.14 -58.64
CA GLU A 43 -24.03 24.31 -59.90
C GLU A 43 -24.88 23.88 -61.10
N LYS A 44 -25.51 22.70 -61.03
CA LYS A 44 -26.41 22.21 -62.08
C LYS A 44 -27.65 23.09 -62.26
N ALA A 45 -28.19 23.67 -61.19
CA ALA A 45 -29.27 24.64 -61.28
C ALA A 45 -28.89 25.90 -62.07
N ARG A 46 -27.72 26.46 -61.77
CA ARG A 46 -27.21 27.64 -62.48
C ARG A 46 -26.91 27.33 -63.95
N GLU A 47 -26.35 26.15 -64.23
CA GLU A 47 -26.10 25.70 -65.61
C GLU A 47 -27.41 25.61 -66.41
N LEU A 48 -28.48 25.04 -65.83
CA LEU A 48 -29.80 24.95 -66.47
C LEU A 48 -30.44 26.31 -66.69
N GLU A 49 -30.29 27.23 -65.74
CA GLU A 49 -30.81 28.60 -65.87
C GLU A 49 -30.11 29.37 -67.00
N VAL A 50 -28.78 29.24 -67.14
CA VAL A 50 -28.04 29.87 -68.24
C VAL A 50 -28.44 29.27 -69.60
N LEU A 51 -28.62 27.95 -69.67
CA LEU A 51 -29.08 27.28 -70.88
C LEU A 51 -30.51 27.64 -71.24
N GLY A 52 -31.39 27.77 -70.25
CA GLY A 52 -32.75 28.22 -70.43
C GLY A 52 -32.79 29.58 -71.13
N ARG A 53 -32.05 30.56 -70.61
CA ARG A 53 -31.99 31.92 -71.18
C ARG A 53 -31.52 31.92 -72.63
N LEU A 54 -30.47 31.17 -72.95
CA LEU A 54 -29.95 31.07 -74.32
C LEU A 54 -30.96 30.42 -75.28
N LEU A 55 -31.59 29.31 -74.85
CA LEU A 55 -32.55 28.60 -75.70
C LEU A 55 -33.85 29.38 -75.88
N THR A 56 -34.32 30.09 -74.84
CA THR A 56 -35.52 30.93 -74.97
C THR A 56 -35.32 32.05 -75.99
N GLU A 57 -34.16 32.72 -76.01
CA GLU A 57 -33.82 33.74 -77.02
C GLU A 57 -33.90 33.19 -78.45
N HIS A 58 -33.38 31.98 -78.68
CA HIS A 58 -33.41 31.32 -80.00
C HIS A 58 -34.75 30.64 -80.34
N SER A 59 -35.65 30.46 -79.37
CA SER A 59 -36.94 29.77 -79.55
C SER A 59 -38.11 30.72 -79.85
N VAL A 60 -37.92 32.03 -79.76
CA VAL A 60 -38.97 33.04 -80.02
C VAL A 60 -39.52 32.91 -81.44
N ALA A 61 -38.64 32.93 -82.45
CA ALA A 61 -39.07 32.91 -83.85
C ALA A 61 -39.84 31.61 -84.21
N PRO A 62 -39.34 30.40 -83.89
CA PRO A 62 -40.11 29.17 -84.15
C PRO A 62 -41.49 29.12 -83.48
N LEU A 63 -41.63 29.67 -82.26
CA LEU A 63 -42.91 29.74 -81.54
C LEU A 63 -43.90 30.70 -82.19
N VAL A 64 -43.46 31.91 -82.56
CA VAL A 64 -44.31 32.94 -83.19
C VAL A 64 -44.75 32.52 -84.60
N PHE A 65 -43.86 31.90 -85.36
CA PHE A 65 -44.14 31.44 -86.73
C PHE A 65 -44.72 30.02 -86.80
N GLN A 66 -44.97 29.36 -85.66
CA GLN A 66 -45.48 27.99 -85.55
C GLN A 66 -44.66 26.94 -86.34
N ASP A 67 -43.34 27.14 -86.42
CA ASP A 67 -42.42 26.21 -87.07
C ASP A 67 -41.87 25.20 -86.04
N ALA A 68 -42.54 24.05 -85.94
CA ALA A 68 -42.15 22.97 -85.04
C ALA A 68 -40.81 22.31 -85.41
N GLN A 69 -40.40 22.38 -86.69
CA GLN A 69 -39.15 21.80 -87.15
C GLN A 69 -37.98 22.67 -86.72
N ALA A 70 -38.04 23.98 -86.96
CA ALA A 70 -37.03 24.94 -86.50
C ALA A 70 -36.91 24.94 -84.96
N ALA A 71 -38.04 24.79 -84.24
CA ALA A 71 -38.04 24.67 -82.79
C ALA A 71 -37.32 23.39 -82.31
N SER A 72 -37.48 22.28 -83.02
CA SER A 72 -36.79 21.03 -82.70
C SER A 72 -35.28 21.14 -82.95
N GLU A 73 -34.86 21.81 -84.02
CA GLU A 73 -33.44 22.06 -84.32
C GLU A 73 -32.74 22.90 -83.23
N VAL A 74 -33.43 23.91 -82.68
CA VAL A 74 -32.91 24.70 -81.54
C VAL A 74 -32.74 23.83 -80.29
N LEU A 75 -33.72 22.96 -79.99
CA LEU A 75 -33.66 22.05 -78.85
C LEU A 75 -32.61 20.94 -79.04
N GLU A 76 -32.28 20.54 -80.26
CA GLU A 76 -31.19 19.60 -80.54
C GLU A 76 -29.81 20.17 -80.18
N GLY A 77 -29.64 21.49 -80.08
CA GLY A 77 -28.40 22.11 -79.59
C GLY A 77 -28.01 21.66 -78.18
N VAL A 78 -29.00 21.23 -77.39
CA VAL A 78 -28.84 20.71 -76.03
C VAL A 78 -28.18 19.32 -76.01
N ARG A 79 -28.11 18.62 -77.15
CA ARG A 79 -27.42 17.32 -77.29
C ARG A 79 -25.95 17.36 -76.89
N SER A 80 -25.31 18.53 -77.00
CA SER A 80 -23.94 18.76 -76.55
C SER A 80 -23.76 18.72 -75.02
N ILE A 81 -24.86 18.67 -74.26
CA ILE A 81 -24.88 18.75 -72.80
C ILE A 81 -25.52 17.47 -72.24
N PRO A 82 -24.71 16.44 -71.91
CA PRO A 82 -25.20 15.11 -71.52
C PRO A 82 -26.08 15.10 -70.26
N ALA A 83 -26.04 16.18 -69.47
CA ALA A 83 -26.82 16.28 -68.25
C ALA A 83 -28.31 16.51 -68.51
N VAL A 84 -28.70 17.12 -69.63
CA VAL A 84 -30.09 17.42 -69.95
C VAL A 84 -30.74 16.20 -70.61
N GLN A 85 -31.74 15.63 -69.93
CA GLN A 85 -32.48 14.46 -70.38
C GLN A 85 -33.72 14.82 -71.19
N ILE A 86 -34.36 15.96 -70.88
CA ILE A 86 -35.54 16.46 -71.59
C ILE A 86 -35.38 17.96 -71.81
N ALA A 87 -35.59 18.40 -73.05
CA ALA A 87 -35.85 19.81 -73.36
C ALA A 87 -37.15 19.88 -74.17
N ALA A 88 -38.09 20.73 -73.80
CA ALA A 88 -39.38 20.81 -74.46
C ALA A 88 -39.92 22.23 -74.50
N LEU A 89 -40.49 22.63 -75.63
CA LEU A 89 -41.21 23.88 -75.78
C LEU A 89 -42.71 23.60 -75.71
N TYR A 90 -43.41 24.41 -74.94
CA TYR A 90 -44.86 24.40 -74.82
C TYR A 90 -45.41 25.72 -75.34
N THR A 91 -46.58 25.67 -75.97
CA THR A 91 -47.34 26.88 -76.33
C THR A 91 -47.84 27.62 -75.10
N ALA A 92 -48.35 28.85 -75.26
CA ALA A 92 -48.97 29.61 -74.17
C ALA A 92 -50.13 28.85 -73.48
N ASP A 93 -50.84 27.97 -74.20
CA ASP A 93 -51.89 27.10 -73.67
C ASP A 93 -51.37 25.85 -72.93
N GLY A 94 -50.05 25.70 -72.80
CA GLY A 94 -49.39 24.58 -72.13
C GLY A 94 -49.39 23.27 -72.92
N ARG A 95 -49.62 23.33 -74.24
CA ARG A 95 -49.53 22.16 -75.14
C ARG A 95 -48.10 21.99 -75.66
N LEU A 96 -47.63 20.74 -75.73
CA LEU A 96 -46.31 20.42 -76.25
C LEU A 96 -46.18 20.83 -77.72
N PHE A 97 -45.15 21.61 -78.05
CA PHE A 97 -44.89 22.16 -79.38
C PHE A 97 -43.69 21.50 -80.07
N ALA A 98 -42.56 21.39 -79.36
CA ALA A 98 -41.35 20.70 -79.83
C ALA A 98 -40.61 20.07 -78.64
N TRP A 99 -39.82 19.04 -78.87
CA TRP A 99 -39.11 18.34 -77.80
C TRP A 99 -37.80 17.69 -78.24
N TYR A 100 -36.92 17.50 -77.27
CA TYR A 100 -35.68 16.74 -77.34
C TYR A 100 -35.63 15.77 -76.16
N LEU A 101 -35.26 14.52 -76.43
CA LEU A 101 -35.09 13.46 -75.43
C LEU A 101 -33.68 12.88 -75.49
N GLY A 102 -32.93 13.06 -74.41
CA GLY A 102 -31.61 12.47 -74.19
C GLY A 102 -31.73 11.06 -73.61
N GLY A 103 -31.94 10.05 -74.46
CA GLY A 103 -31.88 8.63 -74.06
C GLY A 103 -33.03 8.13 -73.18
N LEU A 104 -34.12 8.89 -73.07
CA LEU A 104 -35.35 8.50 -72.37
C LEU A 104 -36.45 8.03 -73.35
N PRO A 105 -37.36 7.13 -72.93
CA PRO A 105 -38.50 6.75 -73.75
C PRO A 105 -39.48 7.91 -73.92
N ALA A 106 -40.22 7.94 -75.03
CA ALA A 106 -41.20 8.99 -75.34
C ALA A 106 -42.28 9.18 -74.26
N THR A 107 -42.55 8.15 -73.45
CA THR A 107 -43.49 8.20 -72.31
C THR A 107 -43.01 9.08 -71.15
N ALA A 108 -41.73 9.50 -71.14
CA ALA A 108 -41.17 10.37 -70.12
C ALA A 108 -41.49 11.86 -70.37
N LEU A 109 -42.02 12.22 -71.53
CA LEU A 109 -42.42 13.59 -71.85
C LEU A 109 -43.69 13.97 -71.07
N PRO A 110 -43.68 15.09 -70.34
CA PRO A 110 -44.89 15.61 -69.72
C PRO A 110 -45.89 16.06 -70.79
N ALA A 111 -47.13 15.57 -70.72
CA ALA A 111 -48.19 16.03 -71.62
C ALA A 111 -48.66 17.48 -71.33
N ARG A 112 -48.33 18.00 -70.14
CA ARG A 112 -48.63 19.37 -69.69
C ARG A 112 -47.39 19.98 -69.05
N LEU A 113 -47.26 21.30 -69.13
CA LEU A 113 -46.15 22.05 -68.56
C LEU A 113 -45.95 21.72 -67.06
N PRO A 114 -44.80 21.15 -66.68
CA PRO A 114 -44.46 20.93 -65.27
C PRO A 114 -44.07 22.22 -64.56
N THR A 115 -43.99 22.19 -63.23
CA THR A 115 -43.43 23.29 -62.43
C THR A 115 -41.92 23.16 -62.27
N SER A 116 -41.22 24.28 -62.22
CA SER A 116 -39.82 24.33 -61.78
C SER A 116 -39.67 23.71 -60.39
N GLY A 117 -38.59 22.97 -60.17
CA GLY A 117 -38.32 22.32 -58.89
C GLY A 117 -37.26 21.23 -58.99
N SER A 118 -36.81 20.72 -57.86
CA SER A 118 -35.86 19.61 -57.78
C SER A 118 -36.51 18.43 -57.07
N ASP A 119 -36.16 17.23 -57.51
CA ASP A 119 -36.36 16.01 -56.72
C ASP A 119 -34.99 15.35 -56.41
N ARG A 120 -34.99 14.14 -55.86
CA ARG A 120 -33.80 13.36 -55.53
C ARG A 120 -32.89 13.10 -56.74
N GLU A 121 -33.48 12.84 -57.91
CA GLU A 121 -32.76 12.35 -59.10
C GLU A 121 -32.74 13.34 -60.26
N THR A 122 -33.62 14.33 -60.27
CA THR A 122 -33.77 15.24 -61.41
C THR A 122 -33.95 16.68 -60.96
N LEU A 123 -33.43 17.60 -61.76
CA LEU A 123 -33.65 19.03 -61.62
C LEU A 123 -34.47 19.54 -62.80
N ARG A 124 -35.57 20.24 -62.51
CA ARG A 124 -36.51 20.77 -63.49
C ARG A 124 -36.50 22.28 -63.47
N HIS A 125 -36.28 22.88 -64.62
CA HIS A 125 -36.27 24.32 -64.82
C HIS A 125 -37.27 24.70 -65.91
N VAL A 126 -38.09 25.70 -65.63
CA VAL A 126 -39.11 26.22 -66.56
C VAL A 126 -38.92 27.70 -66.71
N GLU A 127 -38.80 28.13 -67.96
CA GLU A 127 -38.57 29.52 -68.31
C GLU A 127 -39.57 30.00 -69.37
N PRO A 128 -40.28 31.12 -69.14
CA PRO A 128 -41.20 31.68 -70.11
C PRO A 128 -40.46 32.32 -71.31
N VAL A 129 -40.95 32.03 -72.51
CA VAL A 129 -40.47 32.65 -73.76
C VAL A 129 -41.29 33.91 -74.01
N HIS A 130 -40.65 35.08 -73.96
CA HIS A 130 -41.31 36.37 -74.14
C HIS A 130 -40.99 36.98 -75.49
N TRP A 131 -41.99 37.61 -76.10
CA TRP A 131 -41.82 38.45 -77.28
C TRP A 131 -42.75 39.65 -77.17
N GLU A 132 -42.21 40.86 -77.36
CA GLU A 132 -42.95 42.13 -77.23
C GLU A 132 -43.76 42.29 -75.93
N GLY A 133 -43.27 41.71 -74.83
CA GLY A 133 -43.92 41.79 -73.51
C GLY A 133 -45.06 40.78 -73.28
N GLN A 134 -45.32 39.88 -74.23
CA GLN A 134 -46.27 38.77 -74.07
C GLN A 134 -45.56 37.41 -74.01
N THR A 135 -46.08 36.49 -73.19
CA THR A 135 -45.57 35.11 -73.10
C THR A 135 -46.11 34.29 -74.27
N GLN A 136 -45.23 33.88 -75.18
CA GLN A 136 -45.57 33.09 -76.37
C GLN A 136 -45.55 31.58 -76.09
N GLY A 137 -44.81 31.16 -75.07
CA GLY A 137 -44.68 29.76 -74.68
C GLY A 137 -43.76 29.59 -73.47
N TYR A 138 -43.46 28.33 -73.15
CA TYR A 138 -42.60 27.96 -72.03
C TYR A 138 -41.56 26.94 -72.48
N LEU A 139 -40.31 27.16 -72.09
CA LEU A 139 -39.23 26.20 -72.21
C LEU A 139 -39.15 25.37 -70.92
N TYR A 140 -39.14 24.06 -71.07
CA TYR A 140 -38.95 23.08 -70.00
C TYR A 140 -37.60 22.39 -70.21
N LEU A 141 -36.74 22.44 -69.21
CA LEU A 141 -35.48 21.70 -69.15
C LEU A 141 -35.47 20.76 -67.94
N GLN A 142 -35.09 19.51 -68.16
CA GLN A 142 -34.88 18.53 -67.11
C GLN A 142 -33.48 17.94 -67.20
N ALA A 143 -32.72 18.05 -66.12
CA ALA A 143 -31.39 17.46 -66.01
C ALA A 143 -31.30 16.37 -64.96
N SER A 144 -30.43 15.39 -65.23
CA SER A 144 -30.12 14.28 -64.34
C SER A 144 -29.16 14.69 -63.24
N LEU A 145 -29.47 14.29 -62.00
CA LEU A 145 -28.56 14.31 -60.86
C LEU A 145 -27.88 12.94 -60.64
N LEU A 146 -28.17 11.92 -61.46
CA LEU A 146 -27.63 10.56 -61.28
C LEU A 146 -26.10 10.45 -61.48
N GLY A 147 -25.47 11.40 -62.18
CA GLY A 147 -24.00 11.49 -62.30
C GLY A 147 -23.26 11.69 -60.96
N TRP A 148 -24.02 11.91 -59.87
CA TRP A 148 -23.53 11.93 -58.50
C TRP A 148 -22.98 10.57 -58.02
N GLN A 149 -23.47 9.44 -58.54
CA GLN A 149 -23.07 8.10 -58.09
C GLN A 149 -21.57 7.83 -58.33
N ASP A 150 -21.05 8.23 -59.49
CA ASP A 150 -19.61 8.09 -59.82
C ASP A 150 -18.73 8.95 -58.90
N ARG A 151 -19.22 10.12 -58.47
CA ARG A 151 -18.53 10.97 -57.49
C ARG A 151 -18.49 10.31 -56.12
N MET A 152 -19.58 9.66 -55.70
CA MET A 152 -19.63 8.91 -54.44
C MET A 152 -18.65 7.76 -54.39
N VAL A 153 -18.52 6.97 -55.46
CA VAL A 153 -17.54 5.88 -55.50
C VAL A 153 -16.12 6.43 -55.35
N ARG A 154 -15.78 7.52 -56.07
CA ARG A 154 -14.47 8.17 -55.95
C ARG A 154 -14.21 8.74 -54.56
N TYR A 155 -15.20 9.35 -53.91
CA TYR A 155 -15.04 9.85 -52.54
C TYR A 155 -14.92 8.72 -51.52
N ALA A 156 -15.66 7.62 -51.69
CA ALA A 156 -15.51 6.44 -50.85
C ALA A 156 -14.10 5.85 -50.98
N SER A 157 -13.54 5.75 -52.19
CA SER A 157 -12.18 5.22 -52.38
C SER A 157 -11.10 6.15 -51.82
N VAL A 158 -11.21 7.47 -52.04
CA VAL A 158 -10.25 8.45 -51.50
C VAL A 158 -10.37 8.52 -49.97
N GLY A 159 -11.57 8.63 -49.44
CA GLY A 159 -11.83 8.68 -48.00
C GLY A 159 -11.37 7.41 -47.29
N GLY A 160 -11.66 6.23 -47.85
CA GLY A 160 -11.17 4.94 -47.33
C GLY A 160 -9.64 4.88 -47.31
N SER A 161 -8.98 5.35 -48.36
CA SER A 161 -7.51 5.40 -48.44
C SER A 161 -6.91 6.33 -47.39
N VAL A 162 -7.50 7.50 -47.18
CA VAL A 162 -7.08 8.46 -46.14
C VAL A 162 -7.26 7.89 -44.73
N ILE A 163 -8.38 7.21 -44.48
CA ILE A 163 -8.64 6.53 -43.20
C ILE A 163 -7.57 5.45 -42.96
N LEU A 164 -7.32 4.57 -43.93
CA LEU A 164 -6.32 3.52 -43.79
C LEU A 164 -4.92 4.08 -43.53
N LEU A 165 -4.51 5.11 -44.27
CA LEU A 165 -3.21 5.76 -44.10
C LEU A 165 -3.10 6.39 -42.70
N SER A 166 -4.14 7.09 -42.26
CA SER A 166 -4.18 7.76 -40.96
C SER A 166 -4.15 6.75 -39.81
N LEU A 167 -4.86 5.62 -39.94
CA LEU A 167 -4.79 4.52 -38.98
C LEU A 167 -3.40 3.88 -38.94
N GLY A 168 -2.76 3.70 -40.10
CA GLY A 168 -1.38 3.20 -40.18
C GLY A 168 -0.37 4.12 -39.48
N ILE A 169 -0.42 5.43 -39.77
CA ILE A 169 0.43 6.44 -39.12
C ILE A 169 0.20 6.46 -37.61
N SER A 170 -1.07 6.44 -37.18
CA SER A 170 -1.44 6.39 -35.77
C SER A 170 -0.87 5.16 -35.07
N MET A 171 -0.96 3.98 -35.70
CA MET A 171 -0.40 2.74 -35.17
C MET A 171 1.13 2.81 -35.00
N ILE A 172 1.83 3.39 -35.99
CA ILE A 172 3.28 3.62 -35.94
C ILE A 172 3.63 4.57 -34.79
N LEU A 173 2.93 5.70 -34.67
CA LEU A 173 3.16 6.68 -33.60
C LEU A 173 2.95 6.08 -32.21
N VAL A 174 1.88 5.31 -32.02
CA VAL A 174 1.60 4.57 -30.77
C VAL A 174 2.72 3.57 -30.47
N ALA A 175 3.20 2.83 -31.48
CA ALA A 175 4.31 1.89 -31.30
C ALA A 175 5.63 2.58 -30.90
N LEU A 176 5.90 3.76 -31.45
CA LEU A 176 7.07 4.59 -31.09
C LEU A 176 6.97 5.10 -29.65
N LEU A 177 5.82 5.66 -29.26
CA LEU A 177 5.58 6.11 -27.88
C LEU A 177 5.71 4.97 -26.88
N GLN A 178 5.19 3.78 -27.21
CA GLN A 178 5.33 2.59 -26.37
C GLN A 178 6.78 2.19 -26.16
N ARG A 179 7.59 2.20 -27.22
CA ARG A 179 9.00 1.81 -27.14
C ARG A 179 9.84 2.84 -26.39
N ARG A 180 9.58 4.15 -26.57
CA ARG A 180 10.39 5.21 -25.97
C ARG A 180 9.99 5.62 -24.56
N ILE A 181 8.72 5.45 -24.17
CA ILE A 181 8.22 5.97 -22.89
C ILE A 181 7.63 4.85 -22.04
N THR A 182 6.62 4.13 -22.56
CA THR A 182 5.84 3.19 -21.73
C THR A 182 6.64 1.97 -21.28
N ARG A 183 7.47 1.39 -22.15
CA ARG A 183 8.27 0.20 -21.81
C ARG A 183 9.33 0.47 -20.73
N PRO A 184 10.16 1.53 -20.81
CA PRO A 184 11.09 1.87 -19.73
C PRO A 184 10.39 2.14 -18.39
N LEU A 185 9.27 2.87 -18.40
CA LEU A 185 8.49 3.13 -17.17
C LEU A 185 7.97 1.85 -16.51
N ASP A 186 7.46 0.91 -17.30
CA ASP A 186 6.98 -0.37 -16.78
C ASP A 186 8.12 -1.25 -16.27
N HIS A 187 9.32 -1.15 -16.86
CA HIS A 187 10.52 -1.80 -16.33
C HIS A 187 10.93 -1.22 -14.99
N LEU A 188 11.03 0.11 -14.88
CA LEU A 188 11.33 0.80 -13.61
C LEU A 188 10.32 0.44 -12.51
N ARG A 189 9.02 0.43 -12.84
CA ARG A 189 7.94 0.01 -11.92
C ARG A 189 8.16 -1.42 -11.40
N ARG A 190 8.51 -2.37 -12.29
CA ARG A 190 8.76 -3.76 -11.89
C ARG A 190 9.99 -3.88 -10.99
N VAL A 191 11.08 -3.20 -11.33
CA VAL A 191 12.31 -3.21 -10.51
C VAL A 191 12.03 -2.60 -9.14
N ALA A 192 11.38 -1.44 -9.07
CA ALA A 192 11.02 -0.81 -7.80
C ALA A 192 10.15 -1.73 -6.91
N ARG A 193 9.17 -2.42 -7.50
CA ARG A 193 8.35 -3.41 -6.77
C ARG A 193 9.18 -4.60 -6.30
N SER A 194 10.07 -5.13 -7.15
CA SER A 194 10.96 -6.22 -6.77
C SER A 194 11.86 -5.82 -5.60
N VAL A 195 12.47 -4.63 -5.63
CA VAL A 195 13.31 -4.14 -4.53
C VAL A 195 12.50 -4.03 -3.23
N ALA A 196 11.26 -3.57 -3.29
CA ALA A 196 10.40 -3.47 -2.10
C ALA A 196 10.00 -4.85 -1.51
N GLU A 197 9.85 -5.88 -2.36
CA GLU A 197 9.48 -7.23 -1.91
C GLU A 197 10.71 -8.04 -1.45
N THR A 198 11.80 -8.02 -2.23
CA THR A 198 12.98 -8.86 -2.00
C THR A 198 14.07 -8.17 -1.18
N HIS A 199 14.00 -6.85 -0.97
CA HIS A 199 15.03 -6.04 -0.32
C HIS A 199 16.41 -6.14 -1.01
N ASP A 200 16.42 -6.50 -2.30
CA ASP A 200 17.65 -6.56 -3.10
C ASP A 200 17.99 -5.18 -3.67
N TYR A 201 18.75 -4.40 -2.90
CA TYR A 201 19.20 -3.07 -3.28
C TYR A 201 20.39 -3.07 -4.26
N SER A 202 20.88 -4.24 -4.71
CA SER A 202 22.02 -4.34 -5.64
C SER A 202 21.61 -4.15 -7.11
N VAL A 203 20.33 -4.30 -7.41
CA VAL A 203 19.77 -4.17 -8.77
C VAL A 203 19.95 -2.73 -9.27
N ARG A 204 20.20 -2.55 -10.57
CA ARG A 204 20.28 -1.23 -11.21
C ARG A 204 19.41 -1.18 -12.44
N VAL A 205 18.73 -0.06 -12.63
CA VAL A 205 17.89 0.20 -13.80
C VAL A 205 18.75 0.83 -14.91
N PRO A 206 18.66 0.36 -16.16
CA PRO A 206 19.40 0.95 -17.28
C PRO A 206 18.98 2.41 -17.52
N VAL A 207 19.96 3.28 -17.74
CA VAL A 207 19.76 4.72 -17.99
C VAL A 207 19.53 4.95 -19.49
N GLU A 208 18.34 4.59 -19.96
CA GLU A 208 17.97 4.66 -21.37
C GLU A 208 16.69 5.48 -21.58
N GLY A 209 16.56 6.07 -22.78
CA GLY A 209 15.35 6.79 -23.20
C GLY A 209 15.46 8.32 -23.15
N PRO A 210 14.31 9.03 -23.15
CA PRO A 210 14.22 10.48 -22.98
C PRO A 210 15.00 11.00 -21.77
N VAL A 211 15.38 12.28 -21.81
CA VAL A 211 16.20 12.92 -20.77
C VAL A 211 15.58 12.73 -19.38
N GLU A 212 14.28 12.95 -19.27
CA GLU A 212 13.52 12.87 -18.03
C GLU A 212 13.52 11.44 -17.45
N LEU A 213 13.45 10.42 -18.30
CA LEU A 213 13.50 9.02 -17.87
C LEU A 213 14.92 8.59 -17.47
N ARG A 214 15.95 9.12 -18.14
CA ARG A 214 17.34 8.89 -17.77
C ARG A 214 17.67 9.51 -16.42
N GLU A 215 17.22 10.75 -16.18
CA GLU A 215 17.36 11.41 -14.87
C GLU A 215 16.66 10.62 -13.77
N LEU A 216 15.41 10.19 -13.99
CA LEU A 216 14.67 9.39 -13.02
C LEU A 216 15.38 8.06 -12.72
N ALA A 217 15.88 7.35 -13.74
CA ALA A 217 16.64 6.11 -13.55
C ALA A 217 17.94 6.34 -12.78
N ALA A 218 18.65 7.44 -13.07
CA ALA A 218 19.88 7.82 -12.37
C ALA A 218 19.61 8.13 -10.88
N THR A 219 18.61 8.95 -10.57
CA THR A 219 18.22 9.27 -9.19
C THR A 219 17.74 8.03 -8.44
N PHE A 220 16.99 7.14 -9.09
CA PHE A 220 16.57 5.88 -8.49
C PHE A 220 17.77 4.98 -8.15
N ASN A 221 18.74 4.86 -9.06
CA ASN A 221 19.97 4.09 -8.81
C ASN A 221 20.82 4.72 -7.68
N GLU A 222 20.89 6.05 -7.60
CA GLU A 222 21.59 6.74 -6.51
C GLU A 222 20.95 6.45 -5.15
N MET A 223 19.61 6.49 -5.08
CA MET A 223 18.86 6.12 -3.87
C MET A 223 19.19 4.68 -3.44
N LEU A 224 19.19 3.72 -4.38
CA LEU A 224 19.53 2.33 -4.07
C LEU A 224 20.95 2.18 -3.51
N THR A 225 21.92 2.90 -4.07
CA THR A 225 23.29 2.92 -3.54
C THR A 225 23.33 3.42 -2.09
N ARG A 226 22.66 4.55 -1.78
CA ARG A 226 22.64 5.08 -0.40
C ARG A 226 21.99 4.12 0.59
N VAL A 227 20.88 3.48 0.19
CA VAL A 227 20.21 2.47 1.02
C VAL A 227 21.12 1.28 1.27
N GLN A 228 21.81 0.79 0.24
CA GLN A 228 22.75 -0.32 0.35
C GLN A 228 23.92 0.01 1.28
N GLU A 229 24.50 1.21 1.18
CA GLU A 229 25.57 1.69 2.06
C GLU A 229 25.11 1.78 3.52
N HIS A 230 23.95 2.38 3.77
CA HIS A 230 23.41 2.45 5.13
C HIS A 230 23.10 1.07 5.71
N GLN A 231 22.56 0.15 4.90
CA GLN A 231 22.32 -1.22 5.35
C GLN A 231 23.62 -1.92 5.74
N ALA A 232 24.69 -1.77 4.96
CA ALA A 232 26.00 -2.34 5.28
C ALA A 232 26.57 -1.77 6.59
N VAL A 233 26.46 -0.46 6.80
CA VAL A 233 26.88 0.20 8.05
C VAL A 233 26.09 -0.30 9.25
N LEU A 234 24.76 -0.45 9.12
CA LEU A 234 23.90 -0.94 10.20
C LEU A 234 24.23 -2.39 10.58
N VAL A 235 24.45 -3.26 9.58
CA VAL A 235 24.85 -4.65 9.83
C VAL A 235 26.19 -4.70 10.53
N ALA A 236 27.21 -3.98 10.06
CA ALA A 236 28.52 -3.93 10.70
C ALA A 236 28.47 -3.39 12.14
N ALA A 237 27.68 -2.33 12.38
CA ALA A 237 27.50 -1.76 13.71
C ALA A 237 26.80 -2.76 14.67
N LYS A 238 25.80 -3.49 14.16
CA LYS A 238 25.12 -4.54 14.92
C LYS A 238 26.10 -5.67 15.30
N GLU A 239 26.85 -6.19 14.33
CA GLU A 239 27.83 -7.25 14.57
C GLU A 239 28.90 -6.84 15.58
N ALA A 240 29.41 -5.60 15.47
CA ALA A 240 30.36 -5.05 16.45
C ALA A 240 29.77 -4.93 17.85
N ALA A 241 28.51 -4.52 17.97
CA ALA A 241 27.81 -4.43 19.25
C ALA A 241 27.57 -5.82 19.87
N GLU A 242 27.16 -6.81 19.08
CA GLU A 242 26.96 -8.19 19.53
C GLU A 242 28.28 -8.82 20.00
N GLU A 243 29.38 -8.59 19.28
CA GLU A 243 30.70 -9.09 19.70
C GLU A 243 31.20 -8.43 20.98
N MET A 244 31.04 -7.10 21.12
CA MET A 244 31.36 -6.40 22.37
C MET A 244 30.55 -6.92 23.56
N ALA A 245 29.25 -7.18 23.36
CA ALA A 245 28.39 -7.75 24.40
C ALA A 245 28.86 -9.16 24.80
N ARG A 246 29.24 -9.99 23.84
CA ARG A 246 29.78 -11.32 24.09
C ARG A 246 31.10 -11.26 24.86
N LEU A 247 32.04 -10.42 24.43
CA LEU A 247 33.33 -10.23 25.09
C LEU A 247 33.14 -9.74 26.54
N LYS A 248 32.25 -8.77 26.78
CA LYS A 248 31.87 -8.30 28.12
C LYS A 248 31.40 -9.46 29.01
N SER A 249 30.51 -10.30 28.50
CA SER A 249 29.98 -11.45 29.25
C SER A 249 31.06 -12.49 29.57
N THR A 250 31.90 -12.86 28.60
CA THR A 250 33.00 -13.82 28.84
C THR A 250 34.05 -13.27 29.79
N PHE A 251 34.37 -11.98 29.70
CA PHE A 251 35.32 -11.33 30.60
C PHE A 251 34.81 -11.38 32.04
N LEU A 252 33.56 -10.98 32.28
CA LEU A 252 32.97 -11.01 33.62
C LEU A 252 32.91 -12.43 34.18
N ALA A 253 32.56 -13.42 33.36
CA ALA A 253 32.48 -14.83 33.78
C ALA A 253 33.83 -15.36 34.26
N ASN A 254 34.89 -15.11 33.47
CA ASN A 254 36.25 -15.51 33.83
C ASN A 254 36.73 -14.78 35.09
N MET A 255 36.47 -13.48 35.19
CA MET A 255 36.84 -12.69 36.38
C MET A 255 36.15 -13.18 37.65
N ASN A 256 34.88 -13.63 37.60
CA ASN A 256 34.28 -14.26 38.79
C ASN A 256 35.03 -15.50 39.23
N HIS A 257 35.33 -16.41 38.30
CA HIS A 257 36.03 -17.63 38.66
C HIS A 257 37.41 -17.34 39.28
N GLU A 258 38.14 -16.37 38.71
CA GLU A 258 39.45 -15.96 39.20
C GLU A 258 39.39 -15.22 40.55
N ILE A 259 38.31 -14.48 40.85
CA ILE A 259 38.13 -13.81 42.16
C ILE A 259 37.58 -14.78 43.21
N ARG A 260 36.67 -15.68 42.84
CA ARG A 260 36.03 -16.64 43.75
C ARG A 260 37.04 -17.59 44.38
N THR A 261 38.03 -18.05 43.61
CA THR A 261 39.03 -19.02 44.08
C THR A 261 39.88 -18.50 45.26
N PRO A 262 40.57 -17.35 45.17
CA PRO A 262 41.34 -16.81 46.29
C PRO A 262 40.42 -16.39 47.46
N LEU A 263 39.21 -15.89 47.16
CA LEU A 263 38.26 -15.46 48.17
C LEU A 263 37.71 -16.62 49.00
N ALA A 264 37.44 -17.77 48.37
CA ALA A 264 37.09 -19.00 49.07
C ALA A 264 38.20 -19.45 50.04
N GLY A 265 39.47 -19.26 49.66
CA GLY A 265 40.61 -19.49 50.55
C GLY A 265 40.62 -18.53 51.75
N ILE A 266 40.45 -17.23 51.51
CA ILE A 266 40.38 -16.21 52.57
C ILE A 266 39.24 -16.51 53.55
N LEU A 267 38.06 -16.86 53.02
CA LEU A 267 36.89 -17.23 53.82
C LEU A 267 37.13 -18.51 54.63
N GLY A 268 37.75 -19.52 54.04
CA GLY A 268 38.11 -20.75 54.74
C GLY A 268 39.06 -20.48 55.92
N TYR A 269 40.10 -19.67 55.73
CA TYR A 269 41.00 -19.29 56.82
C TYR A 269 40.33 -18.40 57.86
N ALA A 270 39.48 -17.46 57.44
CA ALA A 270 38.70 -16.64 58.37
C ALA A 270 37.78 -17.49 59.25
N GLN A 271 37.18 -18.55 58.69
CA GLN A 271 36.34 -19.49 59.44
C GLN A 271 37.16 -20.36 60.42
N ILE A 272 38.34 -20.84 60.02
CA ILE A 272 39.25 -21.55 60.94
C ILE A 272 39.69 -20.62 62.07
N LEU A 273 40.01 -19.36 61.77
CA LEU A 273 40.36 -18.36 62.78
C LEU A 273 39.20 -18.11 63.74
N GLU A 274 37.96 -18.02 63.24
CA GLU A 274 36.75 -17.88 64.07
C GLU A 274 36.59 -19.05 65.06
N GLU A 275 36.96 -20.27 64.65
CA GLU A 275 36.84 -21.50 65.47
C GLU A 275 38.02 -21.71 66.45
N GLU A 276 39.24 -21.29 66.10
CA GLU A 276 40.46 -21.54 66.88
C GLU A 276 40.86 -20.40 67.84
N LEU A 277 40.38 -19.17 67.59
CA LEU A 277 40.72 -18.01 68.42
C LEU A 277 39.86 -17.97 69.68
N ASN A 278 40.48 -17.68 70.82
CA ASN A 278 39.80 -17.50 72.11
C ASN A 278 39.70 -16.03 72.56
N ASP A 279 40.39 -15.12 71.86
CA ASP A 279 40.35 -13.68 72.17
C ASP A 279 39.13 -13.05 71.46
N PRO A 280 38.20 -12.41 72.20
CA PRO A 280 36.98 -11.82 71.63
C PRO A 280 37.26 -10.82 70.50
N MET A 281 38.35 -10.04 70.60
CA MET A 281 38.71 -9.04 69.59
C MET A 281 39.16 -9.72 68.29
N HIS A 282 39.91 -10.83 68.39
CA HIS A 282 40.36 -11.55 67.20
C HIS A 282 39.22 -12.35 66.53
N CYS A 283 38.27 -12.89 67.32
CA CYS A 283 37.05 -13.49 66.77
C CYS A 283 36.21 -12.46 66.00
N GLU A 284 36.08 -11.24 66.54
CA GLU A 284 35.38 -10.14 65.86
C GLU A 284 36.08 -9.78 64.53
N MET A 285 37.41 -9.68 64.52
CA MET A 285 38.17 -9.45 63.28
C MET A 285 37.95 -10.57 62.25
N ALA A 286 37.94 -11.84 62.67
CA ALA A 286 37.68 -12.97 61.80
C ALA A 286 36.25 -12.93 61.21
N GLN A 287 35.26 -12.57 62.03
CA GLN A 287 33.88 -12.36 61.57
C GLN A 287 33.75 -11.21 60.56
N VAL A 288 34.44 -10.09 60.80
CA VAL A 288 34.43 -8.95 59.86
C VAL A 288 35.04 -9.36 58.52
N ILE A 289 36.14 -10.11 58.50
CA ILE A 289 36.75 -10.63 57.26
C ILE A 289 35.77 -11.55 56.54
N LYS A 290 35.15 -12.50 57.26
CA LYS A 290 34.20 -13.46 56.71
C LYS A 290 32.96 -12.77 56.11
N GLN A 291 32.33 -11.85 56.85
CA GLN A 291 31.20 -11.07 56.36
C GLN A 291 31.57 -10.20 55.16
N SER A 292 32.76 -9.58 55.16
CA SER A 292 33.22 -8.76 54.04
C SER A 292 33.49 -9.59 52.79
N GLY A 293 34.11 -10.77 52.94
CA GLY A 293 34.36 -11.69 51.84
C GLY A 293 33.07 -12.28 51.25
N GLN A 294 32.11 -12.65 52.09
CA GLN A 294 30.81 -13.15 51.64
C GLN A 294 30.04 -12.07 50.86
N ARG A 295 30.02 -10.83 51.37
CA ARG A 295 29.40 -9.69 50.67
C ARG A 295 30.02 -9.43 49.30
N LEU A 296 31.34 -9.59 49.16
CA LEU A 296 32.01 -9.44 47.87
C LEU A 296 31.60 -10.55 46.90
N LEU A 297 31.52 -11.81 47.34
CA LEU A 297 31.00 -12.91 46.51
C LEU A 297 29.57 -12.63 46.05
N ASP A 298 28.68 -12.25 46.96
CA ASP A 298 27.28 -12.00 46.64
C ASP A 298 27.12 -10.85 45.64
N THR A 299 27.92 -9.79 45.80
CA THR A 299 27.94 -8.65 44.86
C THR A 299 28.41 -9.07 43.49
N LEU A 300 29.45 -9.91 43.43
CA LEU A 300 30.04 -10.33 42.18
C LEU A 300 29.14 -11.33 41.42
N ASP A 301 28.50 -12.25 42.15
CA ASP A 301 27.50 -13.15 41.60
C ASP A 301 26.26 -12.40 41.10
N ALA A 302 25.82 -11.36 41.81
CA ALA A 302 24.74 -10.48 41.36
C ALA A 302 25.11 -9.70 40.09
N LEU A 303 26.33 -9.15 40.01
CA LEU A 303 26.81 -8.42 38.82
C LEU A 303 26.86 -9.33 37.59
N LEU A 304 27.37 -10.54 37.76
CA LEU A 304 27.38 -11.53 36.68
C LEU A 304 25.99 -11.90 36.22
N TYR A 305 25.11 -12.18 37.17
CA TYR A 305 23.75 -12.54 36.86
C TYR A 305 23.06 -11.42 36.08
N MET A 306 23.25 -10.18 36.49
CA MET A 306 22.79 -9.00 35.74
C MET A 306 23.38 -8.96 34.32
N SER A 307 24.69 -9.17 34.17
CA SER A 307 25.33 -9.20 32.84
C SER A 307 24.78 -10.31 31.94
N CYS A 308 24.40 -11.47 32.49
CA CYS A 308 23.74 -12.54 31.72
C CYS A 308 22.32 -12.16 31.31
N LEU A 309 21.58 -11.46 32.16
CA LEU A 309 20.24 -10.94 31.86
C LEU A 309 20.27 -9.79 30.82
N GLU A 310 21.33 -8.97 30.81
CA GLU A 310 21.57 -7.94 29.80
C GLU A 310 21.91 -8.54 28.44
N ALA A 311 22.80 -9.53 28.43
CA ALA A 311 23.26 -10.21 27.21
C ALA A 311 22.18 -11.11 26.58
N GLY A 312 21.02 -11.28 27.23
CA GLY A 312 19.95 -12.17 26.76
C GLY A 312 20.35 -13.65 26.72
N THR A 313 21.42 -14.04 27.43
CA THR A 313 21.91 -15.42 27.46
C THR A 313 21.04 -16.32 28.34
N VAL A 314 20.32 -15.73 29.30
CA VAL A 314 19.32 -16.44 30.13
C VAL A 314 18.08 -16.71 29.29
N ARG A 315 17.90 -17.98 28.88
CA ARG A 315 16.68 -18.43 28.18
C ARG A 315 15.61 -18.79 29.20
N VAL A 316 14.45 -18.14 29.12
CA VAL A 316 13.29 -18.45 29.95
C VAL A 316 12.73 -19.81 29.54
N ARG A 317 12.67 -20.76 30.48
CA ARG A 317 11.99 -22.04 30.27
C ARG A 317 10.60 -21.97 30.89
N HIS A 318 9.61 -21.73 30.05
CA HIS A 318 8.22 -21.72 30.45
C HIS A 318 7.75 -23.14 30.80
N GLN A 319 7.42 -23.38 32.07
CA GLN A 319 6.87 -24.64 32.58
C GLN A 319 5.69 -24.37 33.50
N ASP A 320 4.73 -25.31 33.57
CA ASP A 320 3.65 -25.26 34.55
C ASP A 320 4.24 -25.43 35.96
N LEU A 321 4.19 -24.37 36.76
CA LEU A 321 4.73 -24.33 38.11
C LEU A 321 3.63 -23.98 39.11
N ASP A 322 3.50 -24.78 40.16
CA ASP A 322 2.72 -24.39 41.34
C ASP A 322 3.52 -23.35 42.13
N VAL A 323 3.19 -22.07 41.91
CA VAL A 323 3.92 -20.96 42.54
C VAL A 323 3.72 -20.94 44.06
N VAL A 324 2.63 -21.52 44.58
CA VAL A 324 2.40 -21.59 46.04
C VAL A 324 3.41 -22.53 46.68
N ALA A 325 3.59 -23.72 46.10
CA ALA A 325 4.58 -24.69 46.56
C ALA A 325 6.01 -24.15 46.43
N ALA A 326 6.35 -23.57 45.28
CA ALA A 326 7.68 -23.00 45.03
C ALA A 326 8.00 -21.84 46.01
N THR A 327 7.05 -20.94 46.25
CA THR A 327 7.23 -19.84 47.21
C THR A 327 7.38 -20.34 48.64
N ARG A 328 6.61 -21.36 49.06
CA ARG A 328 6.77 -21.97 50.39
C ARG A 328 8.17 -22.55 50.58
N ALA A 329 8.70 -23.26 49.58
CA ALA A 329 10.05 -23.83 49.65
C ALA A 329 11.12 -22.75 49.88
N VAL A 330 11.02 -21.61 49.18
CA VAL A 330 11.94 -20.47 49.36
C VAL A 330 11.78 -19.83 50.75
N VAL A 331 10.55 -19.69 51.24
CA VAL A 331 10.27 -19.11 52.56
C VAL A 331 10.78 -20.02 53.68
N ASP A 332 10.63 -21.34 53.54
CA ASP A 332 11.17 -22.33 54.47
C ASP A 332 12.70 -22.30 54.53
N GLU A 333 13.37 -22.08 53.39
CA GLU A 333 14.82 -21.87 53.31
C GLU A 333 15.26 -20.63 54.11
N LEU A 334 14.48 -19.54 54.07
CA LEU A 334 14.78 -18.28 54.74
C LEU A 334 14.28 -18.19 56.19
N ALA A 335 13.47 -19.16 56.64
CA ALA A 335 12.90 -19.18 57.98
C ALA A 335 13.93 -19.13 59.13
N PRO A 336 15.13 -19.74 59.05
CA PRO A 336 16.16 -19.58 60.08
C PRO A 336 16.57 -18.12 60.30
N LEU A 337 16.75 -17.33 59.22
CA LEU A 337 17.15 -15.92 59.33
C LEU A 337 16.07 -15.08 60.03
N ALA A 338 14.80 -15.34 59.71
CA ALA A 338 13.68 -14.68 60.38
C ALA A 338 13.59 -15.05 61.87
N ARG A 339 13.83 -16.34 62.21
CA ARG A 339 13.85 -16.80 63.60
C ARG A 339 14.97 -16.17 64.42
N ASP A 340 16.17 -16.03 63.85
CA ASP A 340 17.31 -15.38 64.51
C ASP A 340 16.99 -13.92 64.85
N LYS A 341 16.24 -13.23 63.98
CA LYS A 341 15.71 -11.87 64.21
C LYS A 341 14.39 -11.82 65.00
N LYS A 342 13.81 -12.97 65.38
CA LYS A 342 12.50 -13.07 66.05
C LYS A 342 11.35 -12.42 65.27
N LEU A 343 11.39 -12.49 63.94
CA LEU A 343 10.34 -12.00 63.05
C LEU A 343 9.30 -13.08 62.80
N GLU A 344 8.03 -12.68 62.70
CA GLU A 344 6.97 -13.55 62.21
C GLU A 344 7.03 -13.62 60.67
N LEU A 345 7.21 -14.81 60.10
CA LEU A 345 7.28 -15.03 58.66
C LEU A 345 6.14 -15.95 58.22
N THR A 346 5.20 -15.44 57.42
CA THR A 346 4.00 -16.19 57.02
C THR A 346 3.79 -16.20 55.51
N VAL A 347 3.23 -17.29 54.99
CA VAL A 347 2.80 -17.42 53.59
C VAL A 347 1.30 -17.65 53.56
N GLN A 348 0.60 -16.80 52.84
CA GLN A 348 -0.85 -16.84 52.64
C GLN A 348 -1.15 -17.00 51.15
N SER A 349 -2.21 -17.73 50.81
CA SER A 349 -2.66 -17.82 49.43
C SER A 349 -4.18 -17.93 49.33
N SER A 350 -4.73 -17.34 48.27
CA SER A 350 -6.15 -17.41 47.92
C SER A 350 -6.61 -18.81 47.48
N GLU A 351 -5.72 -19.59 46.88
CA GLU A 351 -5.98 -20.96 46.41
C GLU A 351 -4.92 -21.92 47.00
N PRO A 352 -5.23 -23.22 47.20
CA PRO A 352 -4.25 -24.19 47.70
C PRO A 352 -3.05 -24.41 46.77
N ALA A 353 -3.26 -24.22 45.46
CA ALA A 353 -2.25 -24.33 44.41
C ALA A 353 -2.57 -23.32 43.31
N LEU A 354 -1.57 -22.58 42.85
CA LEU A 354 -1.70 -21.60 41.76
C LEU A 354 -0.70 -21.96 40.66
N ILE A 355 -1.21 -22.42 39.51
CA ILE A 355 -0.37 -22.81 38.38
C ILE A 355 -0.08 -21.60 37.49
N ALA A 356 1.20 -21.26 37.33
CA ALA A 356 1.70 -20.25 36.39
C ALA A 356 2.70 -20.86 35.41
N CYS A 357 2.76 -20.33 34.18
CA CYS A 357 3.72 -20.80 33.16
C CYS A 357 4.98 -19.94 33.19
N VAL A 358 5.86 -20.28 34.12
CA VAL A 358 7.06 -19.50 34.46
C VAL A 358 8.27 -20.41 34.61
N ASP A 359 9.46 -19.82 34.50
CA ASP A 359 10.69 -20.53 34.83
C ASP A 359 10.84 -20.59 36.36
N GLU A 360 10.96 -21.81 36.89
CA GLU A 360 11.10 -22.09 38.32
C GLU A 360 12.30 -21.39 38.94
N GLY A 361 13.46 -21.40 38.26
CA GLY A 361 14.65 -20.74 38.77
C GLY A 361 14.53 -19.21 38.81
N LEU A 362 13.85 -18.62 37.82
CA LEU A 362 13.55 -17.19 37.82
C LEU A 362 12.55 -16.84 38.93
N TRP A 363 11.53 -17.66 39.14
CA TRP A 363 10.54 -17.49 40.21
C TRP A 363 11.18 -17.56 41.59
N GLU A 364 11.95 -18.62 41.87
CA GLU A 364 12.67 -18.79 43.13
C GLU A 364 13.58 -17.59 43.42
N ARG A 365 14.35 -17.14 42.43
CA ARG A 365 15.26 -15.99 42.57
C ARG A 365 14.50 -14.70 42.86
N LEU A 366 13.36 -14.49 42.21
CA LEU A 366 12.50 -13.34 42.44
C LEU A 366 11.97 -13.32 43.87
N VAL A 367 11.38 -14.43 44.32
CA VAL A 367 10.82 -14.57 45.68
C VAL A 367 11.93 -14.41 46.71
N LYS A 368 13.07 -15.07 46.52
CA LYS A 368 14.21 -15.01 47.44
C LYS A 368 14.73 -13.60 47.62
N ASN A 369 14.88 -12.81 46.55
CA ASN A 369 15.33 -11.42 46.66
C ASN A 369 14.34 -10.54 47.42
N LEU A 370 13.04 -10.68 47.16
CA LEU A 370 12.02 -9.87 47.83
C LEU A 370 11.89 -10.23 49.32
N VAL A 371 11.78 -11.52 49.65
CA VAL A 371 11.64 -12.00 51.04
C VAL A 371 12.90 -11.75 51.84
N HIS A 372 14.08 -11.97 51.27
CA HIS A 372 15.34 -11.66 51.94
C HIS A 372 15.48 -10.15 52.22
N ASN A 373 15.07 -9.28 51.30
CA ASN A 373 15.03 -7.83 51.55
C ASN A 373 14.06 -7.49 52.70
N ALA A 374 12.86 -8.06 52.69
CA ALA A 374 11.88 -7.85 53.76
C ALA A 374 12.42 -8.23 55.15
N ILE A 375 13.07 -9.40 55.28
CA ILE A 375 13.71 -9.86 56.53
C ILE A 375 14.89 -8.95 56.90
N LYS A 376 15.69 -8.54 55.92
CA LYS A 376 16.86 -7.69 56.15
C LYS A 376 16.49 -6.34 56.75
N PHE A 377 15.45 -5.68 56.22
CA PHE A 377 15.05 -4.32 56.61
C PHE A 377 13.99 -4.26 57.73
N THR A 378 13.61 -5.40 58.28
CA THR A 378 12.74 -5.49 59.47
C THR A 378 13.58 -5.87 60.69
N GLU A 379 13.56 -5.05 61.73
CA GLU A 379 14.22 -5.35 63.03
C GLU A 379 13.28 -6.10 63.98
N ALA A 380 12.01 -5.70 64.03
CA ALA A 380 10.96 -6.33 64.83
C ALA A 380 9.62 -6.24 64.09
N GLY A 381 8.78 -7.28 64.22
CA GLY A 381 7.48 -7.35 63.57
C GLY A 381 7.34 -8.57 62.66
N SER A 382 6.79 -8.37 61.46
CA SER A 382 6.37 -9.46 60.59
C SER A 382 6.69 -9.23 59.11
N VAL A 383 6.91 -10.33 58.40
CA VAL A 383 6.99 -10.41 56.94
C VAL A 383 5.90 -11.36 56.46
N THR A 384 5.01 -10.88 55.60
CA THR A 384 3.90 -11.65 55.03
C THR A 384 4.06 -11.78 53.53
N VAL A 385 4.01 -13.01 53.02
CA VAL A 385 4.01 -13.31 51.59
C VAL A 385 2.61 -13.75 51.18
N LEU A 386 1.93 -12.98 50.35
CA LEU A 386 0.58 -13.26 49.87
C LEU A 386 0.60 -13.61 48.38
N LEU A 387 -0.06 -14.71 48.02
CA LEU A 387 -0.22 -15.19 46.66
C LEU A 387 -1.69 -15.21 46.26
N GLU A 388 -2.04 -14.35 45.31
CA GLU A 388 -3.38 -14.23 44.74
C GLU A 388 -3.35 -14.54 43.25
N GLY A 389 -4.46 -15.05 42.72
CA GLY A 389 -4.59 -15.31 41.29
C GLY A 389 -6.00 -15.02 40.83
N ASP A 390 -6.12 -14.51 39.61
CA ASP A 390 -7.39 -14.42 38.90
C ASP A 390 -7.34 -15.30 37.63
N ALA A 391 -8.24 -15.08 36.68
CA ALA A 391 -8.30 -15.86 35.45
C ALA A 391 -7.11 -15.63 34.49
N GLU A 392 -6.42 -14.48 34.60
CA GLU A 392 -5.42 -14.05 33.63
C GLU A 392 -4.04 -13.78 34.25
N THR A 393 -3.95 -13.59 35.57
CA THR A 393 -2.75 -13.18 36.27
C THR A 393 -2.55 -13.90 37.59
N VAL A 394 -1.28 -13.95 38.02
CA VAL A 394 -0.84 -14.36 39.35
C VAL A 394 -0.11 -13.17 39.98
N GLN A 395 -0.48 -12.86 41.21
CA GLN A 395 0.02 -11.75 41.99
C GLN A 395 0.77 -12.27 43.22
N LEU A 396 2.03 -11.87 43.36
CA LEU A 396 2.86 -12.10 44.54
C LEU A 396 3.01 -10.76 45.27
N GLN A 397 2.62 -10.72 46.54
CA GLN A 397 2.86 -9.60 47.43
C GLN A 397 3.81 -10.01 48.55
N VAL A 398 4.83 -9.18 48.80
CA VAL A 398 5.72 -9.32 49.96
C VAL A 398 5.60 -8.05 50.78
N ALA A 399 4.98 -8.17 51.95
CA ALA A 399 4.75 -7.07 52.89
C ALA A 399 5.66 -7.21 54.12
N ASP A 400 6.34 -6.12 54.48
CA ASP A 400 7.19 -6.02 55.67
C ASP A 400 6.73 -4.88 56.58
N THR A 401 7.05 -4.97 57.87
CA THR A 401 6.82 -3.90 58.87
C THR A 401 8.12 -3.18 59.25
N GLY A 402 9.06 -3.09 58.31
CA GLY A 402 10.40 -2.56 58.51
C GLY A 402 10.48 -1.04 58.43
N ILE A 403 11.68 -0.54 58.15
CA ILE A 403 11.99 0.90 58.12
C ILE A 403 11.20 1.71 57.07
N GLY A 404 10.63 1.05 56.07
CA GLY A 404 9.98 1.71 54.92
C GLY A 404 10.96 2.48 54.02
N ILE A 405 10.43 3.05 52.94
CA ILE A 405 11.18 3.71 51.87
C ILE A 405 10.60 5.11 51.63
N PRO A 406 11.40 6.18 51.75
CA PRO A 406 10.98 7.53 51.39
C PRO A 406 10.48 7.62 49.95
N GLU A 407 9.41 8.39 49.70
CA GLU A 407 8.76 8.52 48.38
C GLU A 407 9.74 8.89 47.27
N GLU A 408 10.70 9.77 47.55
CA GLU A 408 11.74 10.21 46.61
C GLU A 408 12.68 9.07 46.15
N LEU A 409 12.80 8.00 46.94
CA LEU A 409 13.65 6.86 46.64
C LEU A 409 12.89 5.70 45.98
N GLN A 410 11.56 5.64 46.09
CA GLN A 410 10.74 4.52 45.61
C GLN A 410 10.83 4.29 44.10
N SER A 411 11.08 5.33 43.29
CA SER A 411 11.31 5.20 41.85
C SER A 411 12.73 4.73 41.50
N VAL A 412 13.69 5.00 42.38
CA VAL A 412 15.13 4.81 42.15
C VAL A 412 15.65 3.50 42.74
N ILE A 413 14.93 2.86 43.67
CA ILE A 413 15.33 1.58 44.29
C ILE A 413 15.50 0.41 43.30
N PHE A 414 14.96 0.52 42.08
CA PHE A 414 15.13 -0.48 41.03
C PHE A 414 16.35 -0.21 40.13
N GLU A 415 16.98 0.95 40.22
CA GLU A 415 18.19 1.30 39.46
C GLU A 415 19.44 0.60 40.03
N GLU A 416 20.42 0.32 39.16
CA GLU A 416 21.66 -0.37 39.53
C GLU A 416 22.49 0.42 40.56
N PHE A 417 22.98 -0.28 41.58
CA PHE A 417 23.86 0.26 42.65
C PHE A 417 23.25 1.39 43.48
N LYS A 418 21.93 1.61 43.39
CA LYS A 418 21.23 2.60 44.23
C LYS A 418 20.83 2.00 45.57
N GLN A 419 21.04 2.76 46.65
CA GLN A 419 20.67 2.39 48.01
C GLN A 419 20.01 3.59 48.69
N ALA A 420 19.05 3.32 49.57
CA ALA A 420 18.30 4.35 50.29
C ALA A 420 19.16 5.12 51.32
N SER A 421 20.26 4.54 51.79
CA SER A 421 21.18 5.14 52.76
C SER A 421 22.50 5.56 52.10
N SER A 422 22.60 6.83 51.68
CA SER A 422 23.85 7.43 51.15
C SER A 422 24.67 8.17 52.21
N GLY A 423 24.32 8.05 53.51
CA GLY A 423 24.98 8.73 54.65
C GLY A 423 25.59 7.78 55.69
N LEU A 424 26.41 8.32 56.60
CA LEU A 424 27.28 7.64 57.57
C LEU A 424 26.60 6.72 58.64
N SER A 425 25.29 6.45 58.58
CA SER A 425 24.63 5.43 59.43
C SER A 425 24.56 4.10 58.67
N ARG A 426 25.42 3.16 59.06
CA ARG A 426 25.83 1.95 58.32
C ARG A 426 25.00 0.69 58.64
N ASP A 427 23.76 0.83 59.08
CA ASP A 427 23.09 -0.32 59.70
C ASP A 427 22.44 -1.30 58.68
N TYR A 428 22.34 -0.95 57.39
CA TYR A 428 21.67 -1.77 56.37
C TYR A 428 22.42 -1.91 55.04
N GLU A 429 23.48 -2.74 55.01
CA GLU A 429 24.38 -2.87 53.84
C GLU A 429 23.92 -3.94 52.83
N GLY A 430 23.90 -3.63 51.52
CA GLY A 430 23.62 -4.56 50.41
C GLY A 430 24.39 -4.18 49.14
N SER A 431 24.22 -4.90 48.02
CA SER A 431 24.88 -4.56 46.73
C SER A 431 24.12 -3.53 45.90
N GLY A 432 22.83 -3.28 46.21
CA GLY A 432 21.95 -2.44 45.38
C GLY A 432 21.52 -3.10 44.06
N LEU A 433 21.83 -4.38 43.83
CA LEU A 433 21.49 -5.09 42.60
C LEU A 433 20.25 -6.00 42.72
N GLY A 434 19.83 -6.34 43.94
CA GLY A 434 18.76 -7.32 44.18
C GLY A 434 17.41 -6.91 43.57
N LEU A 435 16.96 -5.68 43.80
CA LEU A 435 15.70 -5.17 43.24
C LEU A 435 15.78 -4.92 41.73
N THR A 436 16.94 -4.52 41.22
CA THR A 436 17.17 -4.43 39.76
C THR A 436 17.04 -5.80 39.09
N ILE A 437 17.62 -6.84 39.70
CA ILE A 437 17.47 -8.23 39.23
C ILE A 437 15.99 -8.64 39.24
N VAL A 438 15.25 -8.34 40.32
CA VAL A 438 13.80 -8.62 40.37
C VAL A 438 13.07 -7.91 39.22
N GLN A 439 13.31 -6.62 39.01
CA GLN A 439 12.67 -5.86 37.93
C GLN A 439 12.96 -6.47 36.55
N ARG A 440 14.19 -6.94 36.32
CA ARG A 440 14.57 -7.58 35.06
C ARG A 440 13.93 -8.95 34.88
N ILE A 441 13.87 -9.76 35.94
CA ILE A 441 13.17 -11.05 35.94
C ILE A 441 11.68 -10.84 35.61
N VAL A 442 11.02 -9.91 36.29
CA VAL A 442 9.60 -9.59 36.07
C VAL A 442 9.33 -9.21 34.61
N ARG A 443 10.19 -8.37 34.01
CA ARG A 443 10.08 -8.02 32.58
C ARG A 443 10.24 -9.23 31.66
N MET A 444 11.17 -10.14 31.97
CA MET A 444 11.35 -11.39 31.19
C MET A 444 10.16 -12.33 31.32
N LEU A 445 9.48 -12.32 32.46
CA LEU A 445 8.22 -13.05 32.69
C LEU A 445 6.99 -12.30 32.15
N SER A 446 7.17 -11.20 31.39
CA SER A 446 6.08 -10.37 30.86
C SER A 446 5.15 -9.80 31.95
N GLY A 447 5.69 -9.55 33.14
CA GLY A 447 4.97 -9.03 34.30
C GLY A 447 5.28 -7.56 34.62
N GLN A 448 4.73 -7.11 35.75
CA GLN A 448 4.91 -5.76 36.30
C GLN A 448 5.24 -5.84 37.80
N ILE A 449 5.99 -4.87 38.31
CA ILE A 449 6.35 -4.75 39.74
C ILE A 449 6.07 -3.35 40.24
N TYR A 450 5.50 -3.27 41.44
CA TYR A 450 5.14 -2.04 42.15
C TYR A 450 5.65 -2.09 43.58
N VAL A 451 5.84 -0.92 44.17
CA VAL A 451 6.15 -0.75 45.59
C VAL A 451 5.21 0.28 46.18
N GLU A 452 4.67 -0.04 47.35
CA GLU A 452 3.96 0.89 48.21
C GLU A 452 4.67 0.89 49.55
N SER A 453 5.15 2.05 50.02
CA SER A 453 5.97 2.11 51.23
C SER A 453 5.79 3.42 51.96
N GLN A 454 5.85 3.38 53.29
CA GLN A 454 5.86 4.57 54.15
C GLN A 454 6.97 4.45 55.19
N PRO A 455 7.81 5.50 55.36
CA PRO A 455 8.88 5.50 56.37
C PRO A 455 8.35 5.16 57.78
N GLY A 456 8.98 4.20 58.44
CA GLY A 456 8.64 3.74 59.79
C GLY A 456 7.41 2.82 59.89
N ILE A 457 6.74 2.53 58.77
CA ILE A 457 5.59 1.61 58.73
C ILE A 457 5.95 0.28 58.05
N GLY A 458 6.69 0.35 56.93
CA GLY A 458 7.09 -0.83 56.17
C GLY A 458 6.89 -0.66 54.66
N SER A 459 7.06 -1.76 53.92
CA SER A 459 6.94 -1.77 52.45
C SER A 459 6.13 -2.96 51.96
N ILE A 460 5.43 -2.77 50.83
CA ILE A 460 4.70 -3.81 50.11
C ILE A 460 5.21 -3.83 48.68
N PHE A 461 5.88 -4.92 48.29
CA PHE A 461 6.26 -5.17 46.91
C PHE A 461 5.21 -6.06 46.26
N THR A 462 4.62 -5.60 45.16
CA THR A 462 3.61 -6.33 44.39
C THR A 462 4.17 -6.70 43.02
N VAL A 463 4.24 -7.98 42.71
CA VAL A 463 4.62 -8.53 41.41
C VAL A 463 3.40 -9.17 40.76
N ILE A 464 3.11 -8.81 39.51
CA ILE A 464 2.00 -9.34 38.72
C ILE A 464 2.59 -10.01 37.48
N ILE A 465 2.29 -11.28 37.26
CA ILE A 465 2.72 -12.05 36.08
C ILE A 465 1.52 -12.70 35.39
N PRO A 466 1.59 -12.99 34.08
CA PRO A 466 0.51 -13.69 33.39
C PRO A 466 0.31 -15.12 33.92
N ARG A 467 -0.95 -15.53 34.14
CA ARG A 467 -1.34 -16.91 34.43
C ARG A 467 -1.39 -17.71 33.13
N CYS A 468 -0.99 -18.97 33.17
CA CYS A 468 -1.14 -19.82 31.98
C CYS A 468 -2.62 -20.11 31.75
N ARG A 469 -3.15 -19.77 30.56
CA ARG A 469 -4.45 -20.27 30.15
C ARG A 469 -4.31 -21.77 29.94
N SER A 470 -4.97 -22.59 30.77
CA SER A 470 -5.06 -24.02 30.48
C SER A 470 -5.88 -24.18 29.19
N ASP A 471 -5.25 -24.61 28.10
CA ASP A 471 -5.93 -24.89 26.82
C ASP A 471 -6.79 -26.18 26.87
N ALA A 472 -7.17 -26.64 28.07
CA ALA A 472 -8.07 -27.77 28.28
C ALA A 472 -9.52 -27.47 27.85
N ALA A 473 -9.89 -26.20 27.63
CA ALA A 473 -11.23 -25.82 27.19
C ALA A 473 -11.37 -25.71 25.65
N ALA A 474 -10.27 -25.58 24.89
CA ALA A 474 -10.32 -25.41 23.44
C ALA A 474 -10.57 -26.72 22.66
N THR A 475 -10.27 -27.88 23.25
CA THR A 475 -10.35 -29.19 22.57
C THR A 475 -11.75 -29.84 22.61
N ARG A 476 -12.72 -29.29 23.35
CA ARG A 476 -14.12 -29.78 23.35
C ARG A 476 -15.05 -29.10 22.35
N ALA A 477 -14.61 -28.04 21.68
CA ALA A 477 -15.44 -27.29 20.73
C ALA A 477 -15.25 -27.69 19.25
N THR A 478 -14.22 -28.48 18.91
CA THR A 478 -13.86 -28.80 17.51
C THR A 478 -14.22 -30.22 17.04
N THR A 479 -14.80 -31.07 17.90
CA THR A 479 -15.15 -32.47 17.53
C THR A 479 -16.64 -32.72 17.21
N ASN A 480 -17.53 -31.73 17.36
CA ASN A 480 -18.97 -31.90 17.08
C ASN A 480 -19.45 -31.22 15.77
N GLY A 481 -18.58 -31.07 14.78
CA GLY A 481 -18.84 -30.17 13.65
C GLY A 481 -18.59 -30.66 12.24
N VAL A 482 -18.31 -31.95 11.96
CA VAL A 482 -18.28 -32.44 10.56
C VAL A 482 -18.64 -33.93 10.49
N SER A 483 -19.93 -34.26 10.37
CA SER A 483 -20.37 -35.50 9.72
C SER A 483 -21.72 -35.25 9.03
N HIS A 484 -21.84 -35.75 7.79
CA HIS A 484 -22.97 -35.71 6.85
C HIS A 484 -22.96 -34.65 5.74
N GLN A 485 -22.38 -35.00 4.58
CA GLN A 485 -23.13 -35.24 3.32
C GLN A 485 -22.14 -35.41 2.15
N GLN A 486 -22.07 -36.62 1.58
CA GLN A 486 -22.17 -36.90 0.13
C GLN A 486 -21.88 -38.39 -0.13
N ALA A 487 -22.96 -39.15 -0.32
CA ALA A 487 -23.08 -40.25 -1.25
C ALA A 487 -24.49 -40.14 -1.87
#